data_AF-D2PIR6-F1
#
_entry.id   AF-D2PIR6-F1
#
_cell.length_a   1.000
_cell.length_b   1.000
_cell.length_c   1.000
_cell.angle_alpha   90.00
_cell.angle_beta   90.00
_cell.angle_gamma   90.00
#
_symmetry.space_group_name_H-M   'P 1'
#
loop_
_entity.id
_entity.type
_entity.pdbx_description
1 polymer ?
#
loop_
_entity_poly.entity_id
_entity_poly.type
_entity_poly.pdbx_seq_one_letter_code
_entity_poly.pdbx_strand_id
1 'polypeptide(L)'
;MERLLRPKEACQLLGISYSTLLRWIREGKIRAVTTEGGKYRIPYSEIKKYLEKREEIRAVIYARVSSSDQKEDLERQINYLTNYATAKGYKVVEVLKDIASGLNTQRKGLLNLFKLVEGRSVDVVLITYKDRLTRFGFEYIEELFSTMGVKIEVVLGEEPKDATQELVEDLISIITSFAGNGIRSHKKTVLVQGVKKLIGELSGEDDKVKG
;
A
#
# COMPACT_ATOMS: atom_id res chain seq x y z
N MET A 1 8.13 -40.33 -9.92
CA MET A 1 7.18 -40.43 -11.05
C MET A 1 6.39 -39.13 -11.13
N GLU A 2 6.33 -38.52 -12.30
CA GLU A 2 5.59 -37.27 -12.51
C GLU A 2 4.09 -37.55 -12.63
N ARG A 3 3.25 -36.79 -11.89
CA ARG A 3 1.79 -36.92 -11.96
C ARG A 3 1.29 -36.37 -13.29
N LEU A 4 0.58 -37.20 -14.06
CA LEU A 4 -0.02 -36.80 -15.33
C LEU A 4 -1.52 -36.58 -15.17
N LEU A 5 -2.00 -35.40 -15.57
CA LEU A 5 -3.39 -34.98 -15.47
C LEU A 5 -4.15 -35.22 -16.77
N ARG A 6 -5.44 -35.52 -16.63
CA ARG A 6 -6.37 -35.47 -17.77
C ARG A 6 -6.60 -34.01 -18.17
N PRO A 7 -6.85 -33.71 -19.45
CA PRO A 7 -7.19 -32.37 -19.90
C PRO A 7 -8.32 -31.69 -19.11
N LYS A 8 -9.36 -32.44 -18.72
CA LYS A 8 -10.47 -31.91 -17.91
C LYS A 8 -10.01 -31.49 -16.51
N GLU A 9 -9.14 -32.28 -15.88
CA GLU A 9 -8.56 -31.97 -14.56
C GLU A 9 -7.63 -30.75 -14.66
N ALA A 10 -6.83 -30.66 -15.72
CA ALA A 10 -6.00 -29.49 -16.00
C ALA A 10 -6.83 -28.21 -16.21
N CYS A 11 -7.95 -28.29 -16.94
CA CYS A 11 -8.88 -27.17 -17.13
C CYS A 11 -9.48 -26.71 -15.79
N GLN A 12 -9.90 -27.66 -14.95
CA GLN A 12 -10.46 -27.35 -13.62
C GLN A 12 -9.44 -26.67 -12.71
N LEU A 13 -8.19 -27.15 -12.72
CA LEU A 13 -7.12 -26.54 -11.93
C LEU A 13 -6.77 -25.12 -12.42
N LEU A 14 -6.69 -24.92 -13.74
CA LEU A 14 -6.33 -23.62 -14.33
C LEU A 14 -7.50 -22.64 -14.45
N GLY A 15 -8.75 -23.07 -14.24
CA GLY A 15 -9.93 -22.22 -14.43
C GLY A 15 -10.18 -21.79 -15.88
N ILE A 16 -9.72 -22.58 -16.86
CA ILE A 16 -9.84 -22.26 -18.30
C ILE A 16 -10.73 -23.26 -19.04
N SER A 17 -11.24 -22.85 -20.20
CA SER A 17 -11.99 -23.75 -21.08
C SER A 17 -11.08 -24.80 -21.75
N TYR A 18 -11.68 -25.93 -22.12
CA TYR A 18 -10.98 -27.01 -22.84
C TYR A 18 -10.37 -26.54 -24.16
N SER A 19 -11.06 -25.67 -24.89
CA SER A 19 -10.56 -25.09 -26.15
C SER A 19 -9.32 -24.23 -25.93
N THR A 20 -9.25 -23.48 -24.82
CA THR A 20 -8.09 -22.68 -24.44
C THR A 20 -6.89 -23.56 -24.11
N LEU A 21 -7.11 -24.65 -23.35
CA LEU A 21 -6.07 -25.61 -23.03
C LEU A 21 -5.49 -26.26 -24.30
N LEU A 22 -6.34 -26.70 -25.25
CA LEU A 22 -5.87 -27.27 -26.52
C LEU A 22 -5.15 -26.26 -27.40
N ARG A 23 -5.55 -24.98 -27.37
CA ARG A 23 -4.82 -23.92 -28.06
C ARG A 23 -3.43 -23.75 -27.47
N TRP A 24 -3.28 -23.71 -26.15
CA TRP A 24 -2.00 -23.58 -25.48
C TRP A 24 -1.06 -24.77 -25.70
N ILE A 25 -1.60 -25.99 -25.80
CA ILE A 25 -0.82 -27.17 -26.17
C ILE A 25 -0.31 -27.05 -27.61
N ARG A 26 -1.16 -26.63 -28.56
CA ARG A 26 -0.78 -26.41 -29.97
C ARG A 26 0.24 -25.30 -30.16
N GLU A 27 0.13 -24.24 -29.37
CA GLU A 27 1.08 -23.11 -29.34
C GLU A 27 2.38 -23.44 -28.58
N GLY A 28 2.51 -24.66 -28.01
CA GLY A 28 3.70 -25.07 -27.25
C GLY A 28 3.84 -24.40 -25.87
N LYS A 29 2.82 -23.67 -25.41
CA LYS A 29 2.80 -23.00 -24.10
C LYS A 29 2.66 -23.99 -22.94
N ILE A 30 1.93 -25.09 -23.14
CA ILE A 30 1.85 -26.20 -22.18
C ILE A 30 2.33 -27.45 -22.89
N ARG A 31 3.34 -28.11 -22.35
CA ARG A 31 3.74 -29.43 -22.85
C ARG A 31 2.72 -30.48 -22.44
N ALA A 32 2.36 -31.35 -23.37
CA ALA A 32 1.48 -32.49 -23.13
C ALA A 32 2.08 -33.75 -23.75
N VAL A 33 1.88 -34.88 -23.09
CA VAL A 33 2.25 -36.21 -23.58
C VAL A 33 1.00 -36.85 -24.17
N THR A 34 1.12 -37.51 -25.33
CA THR A 34 0.04 -38.31 -25.91
C THR A 34 0.20 -39.77 -25.49
N THR A 35 -0.86 -40.38 -24.97
CA THR A 35 -0.91 -41.84 -24.78
C THR A 35 -0.97 -42.56 -26.12
N GLU A 36 -0.65 -43.85 -26.17
CA GLU A 36 -0.81 -44.70 -27.36
C GLU A 36 -2.21 -44.61 -28.00
N GLY A 37 -3.25 -44.37 -27.20
CA GLY A 37 -4.63 -44.13 -27.66
C GLY A 37 -4.95 -42.69 -28.09
N GLY A 38 -3.96 -41.84 -28.38
CA GLY A 38 -4.14 -40.47 -28.90
C GLY A 38 -4.66 -39.43 -27.91
N LYS A 39 -4.81 -39.76 -26.62
CA LYS A 39 -5.30 -38.83 -25.59
C LYS A 39 -4.16 -38.03 -24.97
N TYR A 40 -4.37 -36.72 -24.80
CA TYR A 40 -3.43 -35.87 -24.07
C TYR A 40 -3.38 -36.19 -22.57
N ARG A 41 -2.19 -36.05 -22.02
CA ARG A 41 -1.84 -36.11 -20.60
C ARG A 41 -0.93 -34.93 -20.29
N ILE A 42 -1.35 -34.05 -19.39
CA ILE A 42 -0.59 -32.85 -19.07
C ILE A 42 0.21 -33.13 -17.80
N PRO A 43 1.54 -33.00 -17.83
CA PRO A 43 2.34 -33.13 -16.62
C PRO A 43 1.93 -32.09 -15.57
N TYR A 44 1.81 -32.51 -14.31
CA TYR A 44 1.42 -31.62 -13.23
C TYR A 44 2.41 -30.46 -13.09
N SER A 45 3.71 -30.66 -13.38
CA SER A 45 4.70 -29.59 -13.37
C SER A 45 4.38 -28.46 -14.34
N GLU A 46 3.81 -28.75 -15.51
CA GLU A 46 3.38 -27.76 -16.48
C GLU A 46 2.19 -26.97 -15.94
N ILE A 47 1.20 -27.64 -15.34
CA ILE A 47 0.07 -26.96 -14.69
C ILE A 47 0.54 -26.12 -13.50
N LYS A 48 1.47 -26.66 -12.69
CA LYS A 48 2.06 -25.99 -11.54
C LYS A 48 2.72 -24.67 -11.94
N LYS A 49 3.43 -24.60 -13.07
CA LYS A 49 3.99 -23.34 -13.59
C LYS A 49 2.94 -22.25 -13.81
N TYR A 50 1.73 -22.62 -14.23
CA TYR A 50 0.63 -21.67 -14.45
C TYR A 50 -0.18 -21.39 -13.18
N LEU A 51 -0.21 -22.33 -12.23
CA LEU A 51 -0.79 -22.13 -10.89
C LEU A 51 0.11 -21.25 -10.00
N GLU A 52 1.44 -21.45 -10.08
CA GLU A 52 2.45 -20.63 -9.41
C GLU A 52 2.62 -19.28 -10.10
N LYS A 53 2.31 -19.18 -11.40
CA LYS A 53 2.02 -17.92 -12.09
C LYS A 53 0.61 -17.36 -11.80
N ARG A 54 0.01 -17.69 -10.65
CA ARG A 54 -0.85 -16.67 -10.02
C ARG A 54 0.07 -15.49 -9.79
N GLU A 55 -0.18 -14.41 -10.52
CA GLU A 55 0.70 -13.25 -10.64
C GLU A 55 1.37 -12.94 -9.30
N GLU A 56 2.72 -12.94 -9.28
CA GLU A 56 3.47 -12.47 -8.11
C GLU A 56 2.84 -11.14 -7.69
N ILE A 57 2.24 -11.09 -6.50
CA ILE A 57 1.53 -9.89 -6.04
C ILE A 57 2.57 -8.77 -5.99
N ARG A 58 2.39 -7.76 -6.84
CA ARG A 58 3.29 -6.62 -6.96
C ARG A 58 2.94 -5.62 -5.88
N ALA A 59 3.81 -5.49 -4.90
CA ALA A 59 3.67 -4.53 -3.83
C ALA A 59 4.47 -3.27 -4.13
N VAL A 60 3.89 -2.11 -3.84
CA VAL A 60 4.64 -0.86 -3.68
C VAL A 60 4.66 -0.47 -2.21
N ILE A 61 5.82 -0.07 -1.72
CA ILE A 61 5.97 0.43 -0.36
C ILE A 61 5.86 1.95 -0.40
N TYR A 62 5.04 2.53 0.46
CA TYR A 62 4.97 3.97 0.64
C TYR A 62 5.23 4.36 2.10
N ALA A 63 6.28 5.13 2.33
CA ALA A 63 6.70 5.57 3.66
C ALA A 63 6.76 7.10 3.75
N ARG A 64 6.43 7.66 4.91
CA ARG A 64 6.42 9.11 5.11
C ARG A 64 6.81 9.51 6.52
N VAL A 65 7.51 10.63 6.62
CA VAL A 65 7.71 11.39 7.87
C VAL A 65 7.38 12.86 7.64
N SER A 66 7.10 13.62 8.71
CA SER A 66 6.77 15.04 8.60
C SER A 66 8.01 15.93 8.51
N SER A 67 9.10 15.55 9.18
CA SER A 67 10.37 16.29 9.22
C SER A 67 11.55 15.47 8.72
N SER A 68 12.56 16.15 8.17
CA SER A 68 13.84 15.54 7.80
C SER A 68 14.60 14.97 8.99
N ASP A 69 14.32 15.46 10.19
CA ASP A 69 14.96 14.97 11.42
C ASP A 69 14.53 13.53 11.75
N GLN A 70 13.41 13.07 11.19
CA GLN A 70 12.86 11.73 11.36
C GLN A 70 13.36 10.75 10.27
N LYS A 71 14.48 11.05 9.60
CA LYS A 71 15.00 10.21 8.51
C LYS A 71 15.30 8.77 8.97
N GLU A 72 15.77 8.58 10.19
CA GLU A 72 16.00 7.23 10.74
C GLU A 72 14.70 6.45 10.87
N ASP A 73 13.61 7.10 11.30
CA ASP A 73 12.29 6.48 11.38
C ASP A 73 11.77 6.10 10.00
N LEU A 74 11.95 6.97 8.99
CA LEU A 74 11.59 6.67 7.61
C LEU A 74 12.26 5.38 7.10
N GLU A 75 13.55 5.20 7.38
CA GLU A 75 14.28 3.97 6.99
C GLU A 75 13.81 2.75 7.80
N ARG A 76 13.46 2.91 9.09
CA ARG A 76 12.84 1.84 9.89
C ARG A 76 11.50 1.40 9.30
N GLN A 77 10.66 2.34 8.90
CA GLN A 77 9.37 2.05 8.24
C GLN A 77 9.59 1.26 6.94
N ILE A 78 10.51 1.69 6.09
CA ILE A 78 10.83 0.99 4.82
C ILE A 78 11.31 -0.43 5.08
N ASN A 79 12.24 -0.62 6.02
CA ASN A 79 12.77 -1.94 6.37
C ASN A 79 11.69 -2.87 6.90
N TYR A 80 10.82 -2.36 7.79
CA TYR A 80 9.71 -3.11 8.34
C TYR A 80 8.72 -3.57 7.25
N LEU A 81 8.31 -2.66 6.36
CA LEU A 81 7.41 -2.96 5.25
C LEU A 81 8.04 -3.92 4.22
N THR A 82 9.35 -3.82 4.00
CA THR A 82 10.10 -4.74 3.12
C THR A 82 10.12 -6.16 3.67
N ASN A 83 10.37 -6.30 4.98
CA ASN A 83 10.31 -7.60 5.65
C ASN A 83 8.89 -8.17 5.64
N TYR A 84 7.88 -7.33 5.86
CA TYR A 84 6.47 -7.73 5.77
C TYR A 84 6.12 -8.24 4.37
N ALA A 85 6.49 -7.50 3.32
CA ALA A 85 6.29 -7.90 1.92
C ALA A 85 6.95 -9.25 1.63
N THR A 86 8.20 -9.42 2.04
CA THR A 86 8.96 -10.65 1.86
C THR A 86 8.29 -11.84 2.56
N ALA A 87 7.85 -11.65 3.81
CA ALA A 87 7.15 -12.68 4.58
C ALA A 87 5.80 -13.09 3.96
N LYS A 88 5.12 -12.16 3.27
CA LYS A 88 3.89 -12.41 2.51
C LYS A 88 4.12 -13.01 1.12
N GLY A 89 5.37 -13.08 0.66
CA GLY A 89 5.71 -13.49 -0.70
C GLY A 89 5.35 -12.45 -1.76
N TYR A 90 5.23 -11.17 -1.38
CA TYR A 90 5.00 -10.08 -2.31
C TYR A 90 6.30 -9.65 -2.98
N LYS A 91 6.19 -9.26 -4.24
CA LYS A 91 7.31 -8.67 -4.99
C LYS A 91 7.25 -7.16 -4.87
N VAL A 92 8.21 -6.59 -4.15
CA VAL A 92 8.34 -5.14 -4.05
C VAL A 92 8.82 -4.60 -5.40
N VAL A 93 7.96 -3.84 -6.10
CA VAL A 93 8.30 -3.24 -7.39
C VAL A 93 8.99 -1.89 -7.23
N GLU A 94 8.59 -1.13 -6.22
CA GLU A 94 9.11 0.20 -5.95
C GLU A 94 8.95 0.57 -4.47
N VAL A 95 9.85 1.41 -3.97
CA VAL A 95 9.79 2.01 -2.63
C VAL A 95 9.71 3.53 -2.80
N LEU A 96 8.57 4.08 -2.42
CA LEU A 96 8.26 5.50 -2.52
C LEU A 96 8.35 6.13 -1.12
N LYS A 97 8.94 7.33 -1.05
CA LYS A 97 9.13 8.04 0.21
C LYS A 97 8.91 9.54 0.10
N ASP A 98 8.37 10.13 1.15
CA ASP A 98 8.19 11.58 1.26
C ASP A 98 8.57 12.09 2.66
N ILE A 99 9.11 13.31 2.69
CA ILE A 99 9.37 14.09 3.90
C ILE A 99 8.48 15.33 3.80
N ALA A 100 7.27 15.24 4.33
CA ALA A 100 6.26 16.29 4.29
C ALA A 100 5.07 15.92 5.21
N SER A 101 4.33 16.94 5.65
CA SER A 101 3.04 16.78 6.34
C SER A 101 2.06 15.91 5.52
N GLY A 102 1.23 15.13 6.23
CA GLY A 102 0.14 14.34 5.65
C GLY A 102 -0.94 15.18 4.96
N LEU A 103 -0.99 16.49 5.21
CA LEU A 103 -1.88 17.45 4.54
C LEU A 103 -1.39 17.86 3.15
N ASN A 104 -0.10 17.67 2.84
CA ASN A 104 0.46 18.07 1.56
C ASN A 104 0.05 17.06 0.47
N THR A 105 -0.74 17.48 -0.51
CA THR A 105 -1.20 16.62 -1.61
C THR A 105 -0.23 16.59 -2.81
N GLN A 106 0.78 17.47 -2.86
CA GLN A 106 1.76 17.56 -3.94
C GLN A 106 3.09 16.85 -3.64
N ARG A 107 3.03 15.87 -2.72
CA ARG A 107 4.15 14.98 -2.39
C ARG A 107 4.59 14.18 -3.61
N LYS A 108 5.89 14.11 -3.90
CA LYS A 108 6.41 13.48 -5.12
C LYS A 108 6.22 11.97 -5.09
N GLY A 109 6.49 11.34 -3.94
CA GLY A 109 6.26 9.91 -3.76
C GLY A 109 4.78 9.58 -3.87
N LEU A 110 3.90 10.36 -3.22
CA LEU A 110 2.45 10.19 -3.34
C LEU A 110 1.99 10.28 -4.81
N LEU A 111 2.37 11.32 -5.55
CA LEU A 111 1.98 11.49 -6.95
C LEU A 111 2.48 10.33 -7.83
N ASN A 112 3.68 9.80 -7.56
CA ASN A 112 4.19 8.62 -8.25
C ASN A 112 3.41 7.35 -7.87
N LEU A 113 2.97 7.21 -6.61
CA LEU A 113 2.11 6.12 -6.18
C LEU A 113 0.81 6.09 -7.00
N PHE A 114 0.14 7.23 -7.16
CA PHE A 114 -1.06 7.33 -8.00
C PHE A 114 -0.79 6.88 -9.44
N LYS A 115 0.34 7.30 -10.05
CA LYS A 115 0.70 6.87 -11.41
C LYS A 115 0.91 5.36 -11.53
N LEU A 116 1.52 4.72 -10.52
CA LEU A 116 1.72 3.26 -10.53
C LEU A 116 0.39 2.50 -10.44
N VAL A 117 -0.53 3.01 -9.62
CA VAL A 117 -1.89 2.46 -9.45
C VAL A 117 -2.70 2.62 -10.73
N GLU A 118 -2.73 3.83 -11.30
CA GLU A 118 -3.40 4.12 -12.58
C GLU A 118 -2.83 3.27 -13.73
N GLY A 119 -1.50 3.09 -13.74
CA GLY A 119 -0.80 2.22 -14.70
C GLY A 119 -0.98 0.73 -14.47
N ARG A 120 -1.79 0.30 -13.48
CA ARG A 120 -2.01 -1.11 -13.09
C ARG A 120 -0.70 -1.89 -12.91
N SER A 121 0.33 -1.20 -12.44
CA SER A 121 1.68 -1.74 -12.27
C SER A 121 1.90 -2.38 -10.91
N VAL A 122 0.92 -2.22 -10.00
CA VAL A 122 0.92 -2.72 -8.62
C VAL A 122 -0.43 -3.35 -8.31
N ASP A 123 -0.43 -4.29 -7.38
CA ASP A 123 -1.62 -5.00 -6.89
C ASP A 123 -1.89 -4.64 -5.42
N VAL A 124 -0.84 -4.29 -4.67
CA VAL A 124 -0.93 -3.93 -3.24
C VAL A 124 -0.07 -2.70 -2.94
N VAL A 125 -0.59 -1.80 -2.10
CA VAL A 125 0.14 -0.68 -1.52
C VAL A 125 0.36 -0.96 -0.04
N LEU A 126 1.61 -0.96 0.40
CA LEU A 126 1.98 -1.19 1.79
C LEU A 126 2.32 0.14 2.48
N ILE A 127 1.64 0.41 3.58
CA ILE A 127 1.90 1.55 4.46
C ILE A 127 1.95 1.09 5.91
N THR A 128 2.69 1.81 6.76
CA THR A 128 2.75 1.52 8.20
C THR A 128 1.44 1.90 8.88
N TYR A 129 1.00 3.16 8.74
CA TYR A 129 -0.24 3.70 9.31
C TYR A 129 -1.04 4.48 8.25
N LYS A 130 -2.35 4.68 8.50
CA LYS A 130 -3.25 5.38 7.54
C LYS A 130 -2.80 6.81 7.23
N ASP A 131 -2.34 7.54 8.25
CA ASP A 131 -1.93 8.94 8.16
C ASP A 131 -0.64 9.17 7.36
N ARG A 132 0.16 8.12 7.17
CA ARG A 132 1.33 8.15 6.29
C ARG A 132 0.88 8.44 4.86
N LEU A 133 -0.23 7.84 4.44
CA LEU A 133 -0.82 8.09 3.12
C LEU A 133 -1.45 9.48 3.06
N THR A 134 -2.35 9.82 3.97
CA THR A 134 -3.03 11.12 3.99
C THR A 134 -3.56 11.44 5.38
N ARG A 135 -3.58 12.73 5.74
CA ARG A 135 -4.19 13.16 6.99
C ARG A 135 -5.72 13.03 6.99
N PHE A 136 -6.34 13.23 5.83
CA PHE A 136 -7.78 13.13 5.64
C PHE A 136 -8.13 12.42 4.33
N GLY A 137 -9.31 11.80 4.31
CA GLY A 137 -9.83 11.17 3.11
C GLY A 137 -9.13 9.86 2.75
N PHE A 138 -8.60 9.15 3.76
CA PHE A 138 -8.02 7.82 3.57
C PHE A 138 -9.04 6.88 2.93
N GLU A 139 -10.26 6.88 3.42
CA GLU A 139 -11.36 6.03 2.95
C GLU A 139 -11.68 6.29 1.47
N TYR A 140 -11.58 7.54 1.01
CA TYR A 140 -11.78 7.86 -0.41
C TYR A 140 -10.65 7.31 -1.29
N ILE A 141 -9.40 7.38 -0.82
CA ILE A 141 -8.25 6.82 -1.55
C ILE A 141 -8.31 5.29 -1.55
N GLU A 142 -8.70 4.68 -0.43
CA GLU A 142 -8.88 3.24 -0.30
C GLU A 142 -9.94 2.71 -1.26
N GLU A 143 -11.12 3.36 -1.31
CA GLU A 143 -12.17 3.01 -2.27
C GLU A 143 -11.70 3.21 -3.71
N LEU A 144 -11.05 4.33 -4.01
CA LEU A 144 -10.51 4.62 -5.33
C LEU A 144 -9.51 3.53 -5.78
N PHE A 145 -8.57 3.14 -4.94
CA PHE A 145 -7.59 2.10 -5.25
C PHE A 145 -8.27 0.74 -5.41
N SER A 146 -9.26 0.43 -4.56
CA SER A 146 -10.05 -0.79 -4.64
C SER A 146 -10.79 -0.93 -5.98
N THR A 147 -11.41 0.15 -6.49
CA THR A 147 -12.05 0.15 -7.82
C THR A 147 -11.06 -0.10 -8.97
N MET A 148 -9.78 0.21 -8.77
CA MET A 148 -8.69 -0.07 -9.71
C MET A 148 -8.07 -1.47 -9.53
N GLY A 149 -8.58 -2.27 -8.59
CA GLY A 149 -8.07 -3.60 -8.27
C GLY A 149 -6.82 -3.59 -7.38
N VAL A 150 -6.51 -2.45 -6.76
CA VAL A 150 -5.34 -2.30 -5.88
C VAL A 150 -5.79 -2.24 -4.43
N LYS A 151 -5.20 -3.07 -3.58
CA LYS A 151 -5.51 -3.09 -2.14
C LYS A 151 -4.49 -2.25 -1.37
N ILE A 152 -4.97 -1.43 -0.42
CA ILE A 152 -4.10 -0.80 0.57
C ILE A 152 -4.01 -1.71 1.78
N GLU A 153 -2.80 -2.07 2.21
CA GLU A 153 -2.57 -2.78 3.46
C GLU A 153 -1.83 -1.89 4.45
N VAL A 154 -2.54 -1.58 5.53
CA VAL A 154 -2.00 -0.88 6.70
C VAL A 154 -1.42 -1.93 7.64
N VAL A 155 -0.09 -1.94 7.79
CA VAL A 155 0.59 -3.03 8.50
C VAL A 155 0.55 -2.85 10.02
N LEU A 156 0.56 -1.61 10.49
CA LEU A 156 0.46 -1.26 11.91
C LEU A 156 -0.90 -0.59 12.15
N GLY A 157 -1.57 -0.95 13.25
CA GLY A 157 -2.93 -0.49 13.54
C GLY A 157 -2.98 1.01 13.88
N GLU A 158 -2.67 1.35 15.13
CA GLU A 158 -2.75 2.72 15.65
C GLU A 158 -1.38 3.39 15.71
N GLU A 159 -1.37 4.71 15.46
CA GLU A 159 -0.18 5.56 15.54
C GLU A 159 0.47 5.49 16.94
N PRO A 160 1.80 5.56 17.02
CA PRO A 160 2.49 5.68 18.29
C PRO A 160 2.25 7.09 18.89
N LYS A 161 2.23 7.18 20.23
CA LYS A 161 1.80 8.39 20.97
C LYS A 161 2.67 9.64 20.71
N ASP A 162 3.90 9.45 20.23
CA ASP A 162 4.84 10.49 19.82
C ASP A 162 4.45 11.20 18.51
N ALA A 163 3.48 10.66 17.75
CA ALA A 163 2.91 11.33 16.58
C ALA A 163 2.10 12.59 16.93
N THR A 164 1.80 12.83 18.21
CA THR A 164 1.04 13.99 18.71
C THR A 164 1.56 15.33 18.19
N GLN A 165 2.89 15.51 18.12
CA GLN A 165 3.49 16.75 17.62
C GLN A 165 3.16 17.02 16.15
N GLU A 166 3.16 15.99 15.30
CA GLU A 166 2.77 16.12 13.89
C GLU A 166 1.30 16.53 13.76
N LEU A 167 0.41 15.98 14.60
CA LEU A 167 -1.02 16.34 14.59
C LEU A 167 -1.22 17.82 14.93
N VAL A 168 -0.44 18.33 15.88
CA VAL A 168 -0.49 19.73 16.32
C VAL A 168 -0.02 20.67 15.21
N GLU A 169 1.06 20.33 14.53
CA GLU A 169 1.58 21.09 13.40
C GLU A 169 0.56 21.12 12.24
N ASP A 170 -0.06 19.98 11.94
CA ASP A 170 -1.13 19.86 10.96
C ASP A 170 -2.34 20.73 11.33
N LEU A 171 -2.76 20.73 12.61
CA LEU A 171 -3.86 21.56 13.08
C LEU A 171 -3.54 23.07 12.96
N ILE A 172 -2.33 23.48 13.33
CA ILE A 172 -1.89 24.87 13.16
C ILE A 172 -1.90 25.26 11.68
N SER A 173 -1.48 24.36 10.79
CA SER A 173 -1.49 24.57 9.34
C SER A 173 -2.92 24.78 8.81
N ILE A 174 -3.87 23.95 9.23
CA ILE A 174 -5.29 24.06 8.88
C ILE A 174 -5.86 25.40 9.35
N ILE A 175 -5.67 25.75 10.62
CA ILE A 175 -6.17 27.01 11.20
C ILE A 175 -5.55 28.21 10.49
N THR A 176 -4.26 28.13 10.17
CA THR A 176 -3.53 29.16 9.43
C THR A 176 -4.09 29.35 8.01
N SER A 177 -4.42 28.25 7.33
CA SER A 177 -5.05 28.26 6.00
C SER A 177 -6.43 28.90 6.03
N PHE A 178 -7.29 28.50 6.98
CA PHE A 178 -8.61 29.11 7.17
C PHE A 178 -8.52 30.61 7.52
N ALA A 179 -7.55 31.00 8.35
CA ALA A 179 -7.33 32.40 8.70
C ALA A 179 -6.81 33.25 7.52
N GLY A 180 -6.11 32.64 6.55
CA GLY A 180 -5.55 33.30 5.38
C GLY A 180 -6.59 33.92 4.43
N ASN A 181 -7.83 33.43 4.45
CA ASN A 181 -8.89 33.83 3.51
C ASN A 181 -9.84 34.94 4.03
N GLY A 182 -9.48 35.66 5.11
CA GLY A 182 -10.30 36.80 5.57
C GLY A 182 -10.08 37.31 6.99
N ILE A 183 -9.16 36.73 7.76
CA ILE A 183 -8.93 37.11 9.16
C ILE A 183 -7.74 38.08 9.23
N ARG A 184 -7.95 39.28 9.80
CA ARG A 184 -6.88 40.28 10.02
C ARG A 184 -5.68 39.66 10.77
N SER A 185 -4.46 40.04 10.36
CA SER A 185 -3.17 39.49 10.86
C SER A 185 -3.08 39.35 12.39
N HIS A 186 -3.64 40.30 13.15
CA HIS A 186 -3.63 40.24 14.62
C HIS A 186 -4.48 39.10 15.18
N LYS A 187 -5.71 38.89 14.66
CA LYS A 187 -6.59 37.78 15.07
C LYS A 187 -6.00 36.42 14.71
N LYS A 188 -5.24 36.33 13.62
CA LYS A 188 -4.48 35.13 13.22
C LYS A 188 -3.41 34.78 14.26
N THR A 189 -2.66 35.78 14.72
CA THR A 189 -1.62 35.58 15.76
C THR A 189 -2.23 35.10 17.07
N VAL A 190 -3.35 35.71 17.49
CA VAL A 190 -4.09 35.34 18.71
C VAL A 190 -4.63 33.90 18.62
N LEU A 191 -5.20 33.50 17.48
CA LEU A 191 -5.68 32.12 17.26
C LEU A 191 -4.55 31.09 17.36
N VAL A 192 -3.43 31.31 16.67
CA VAL A 192 -2.29 30.39 16.70
C VAL A 192 -1.69 30.29 18.10
N GLN A 193 -1.56 31.42 18.81
CA GLN A 193 -1.06 31.44 20.19
C GLN A 193 -2.02 30.76 21.16
N GLY A 194 -3.34 30.99 21.02
CA GLY A 194 -4.37 30.35 21.84
C GLY A 194 -4.36 28.84 21.68
N VAL A 195 -4.27 28.36 20.44
CA VAL A 195 -4.19 26.92 20.13
C VAL A 195 -2.91 26.30 20.69
N LYS A 196 -1.76 26.95 20.51
CA LYS A 196 -0.49 26.49 21.11
C LYS A 196 -0.56 26.41 22.64
N LYS A 197 -1.22 27.38 23.28
CA LYS A 197 -1.38 27.41 24.73
C LYS A 197 -2.29 26.29 25.24
N LEU A 198 -3.45 26.11 24.61
CA LEU A 198 -4.38 25.00 24.91
C LEU A 198 -3.70 23.63 24.75
N ILE A 199 -2.91 23.46 23.70
CA ILE A 199 -2.18 22.22 23.45
C ILE A 199 -1.11 22.01 24.54
N GLY A 200 -0.37 23.05 24.92
CA GLY A 200 0.60 22.97 26.01
C GLY A 200 -0.04 22.65 27.37
N GLU A 201 -1.26 23.14 27.62
CA GLU A 201 -2.05 22.83 28.82
C GLU A 201 -2.50 21.36 28.82
N LEU A 202 -2.98 20.85 27.68
CA LEU A 202 -3.40 19.45 27.51
C LEU A 202 -2.22 18.46 27.63
N SER A 203 -1.06 18.79 27.06
CA SER A 203 0.15 17.96 27.19
C SER A 203 0.74 17.98 28.61
N GLY A 204 0.46 19.01 29.40
CA GLY A 204 0.89 19.11 30.81
C GLY A 204 -0.05 18.45 31.82
N GLU A 205 -1.30 18.15 31.44
CA GLU A 205 -2.25 17.41 32.29
C GLU A 205 -1.98 15.90 32.31
N ASP A 206 -1.47 15.32 31.21
CA ASP A 206 -1.13 13.90 31.12
C ASP A 206 0.00 13.47 32.07
N ASP A 207 0.87 14.41 32.48
CA ASP A 207 1.95 14.16 33.44
C ASP A 207 1.50 14.18 34.91
N LYS A 208 0.31 14.71 35.22
CA LYS A 208 -0.21 14.81 36.60
C LYS A 208 -1.08 13.63 37.04
N VAL A 209 -1.49 12.75 36.12
CA VAL A 209 -2.37 11.61 36.41
C VAL A 209 -1.59 10.32 36.74
N LYS A 210 -0.25 10.35 36.68
CA LYS A 210 0.63 9.22 37.06
C LYS A 210 1.32 9.39 38.43
N GLY A 211 0.72 10.14 39.33
CA GLY A 211 1.16 10.28 40.73
C GLY A 211 0.44 9.32 41.65
#